data_AF-A0A968QW36-F1
#
_entry.id   AF-A0A968QW36-F1
#
_cell.length_a   1.000
_cell.length_b   1.000
_cell.length_c   1.000
_cell.angle_alpha   90.00
_cell.angle_beta   90.00
_cell.angle_gamma   90.00
#
_symmetry.space_group_name_H-M   'P 1'
#
loop_
_entity.id
_entity.type
_entity.pdbx_description
1 polymer ?
#
loop_
_entity_poly.entity_id
_entity_poly.type
_entity_poly.pdbx_seq_one_letter_code
_entity_poly.pdbx_strand_id
1 'polypeptide(L)'
;MKDLGTLGNDSAAWGINNKGQVVGTSGAATGAAHAFIWDKISGMVDLNNFVRSLEEWELVAATDINENGQIVGYGLLDGILHGFLLSQSSEPPNPTPEPATMTLMGVGLIALGVLGRKFKANKTL
;
A
#
# COMPACT_ATOMS: atom_id res chain seq x y z
N MET A 1 -24.80 17.34 15.93
CA MET A 1 -24.76 16.25 14.93
C MET A 1 -23.97 16.74 13.72
N LYS A 2 -23.16 15.89 13.09
CA LYS A 2 -22.33 16.27 11.94
C LYS A 2 -22.50 15.21 10.84
N ASP A 3 -22.78 15.69 9.64
CA ASP A 3 -22.77 14.86 8.43
C ASP A 3 -21.31 14.66 7.96
N LEU A 4 -20.99 13.43 7.56
CA LEU A 4 -19.67 13.03 7.07
C LEU A 4 -19.62 12.98 5.53
N GLY A 5 -20.77 13.05 4.86
CA GLY A 5 -20.91 12.92 3.42
C GLY A 5 -20.99 11.47 2.95
N THR A 6 -20.82 11.29 1.64
CA THR A 6 -20.93 9.99 0.94
C THR A 6 -19.94 9.96 -0.22
N LEU A 7 -19.60 8.77 -0.72
CA LEU A 7 -18.80 8.57 -1.94
C LEU A 7 -19.63 8.66 -3.24
N GLY A 8 -20.93 8.95 -3.11
CA GLY A 8 -21.85 9.08 -4.23
C GLY A 8 -23.30 8.81 -3.86
N ASN A 9 -23.54 7.75 -3.09
CA ASN A 9 -24.88 7.32 -2.67
C ASN A 9 -25.07 7.48 -1.16
N ASP A 10 -25.34 6.40 -0.44
CA ASP A 10 -25.53 6.35 1.02
C ASP A 10 -24.22 6.04 1.77
N SER A 11 -24.19 6.27 3.08
CA SER A 11 -23.04 5.97 3.93
C SER A 11 -23.44 5.54 5.34
N ALA A 12 -22.60 4.71 5.95
CA ALA A 12 -22.73 4.30 7.34
C ALA A 12 -21.36 4.30 8.02
N ALA A 13 -21.25 5.03 9.13
CA ALA A 13 -20.06 5.08 9.96
C ALA A 13 -20.10 3.98 11.04
N TRP A 14 -19.00 3.24 11.18
CA TRP A 14 -18.93 2.06 12.06
C TRP A 14 -17.86 2.15 13.14
N GLY A 15 -16.71 2.79 12.85
CA GLY A 15 -15.60 2.93 13.81
C GLY A 15 -15.08 4.36 13.89
N ILE A 16 -14.56 4.76 15.04
CA ILE A 16 -13.91 6.07 15.26
C ILE A 16 -12.77 5.94 16.29
N ASN A 17 -11.65 6.62 16.04
CA ASN A 17 -10.54 6.72 17.00
C ASN A 17 -10.44 8.12 17.65
N ASN A 18 -9.57 8.28 18.66
CA ASN A 18 -9.42 9.54 19.40
C ASN A 18 -8.83 10.69 18.55
N LYS A 19 -8.25 10.39 17.39
CA LYS A 19 -7.83 11.41 16.40
C LYS A 19 -9.01 11.99 15.61
N GLY A 20 -10.21 11.44 15.81
CA GLY A 20 -11.44 11.84 15.11
C GLY A 20 -11.50 11.31 13.70
N GLN A 21 -10.75 10.26 13.38
CA GLN A 21 -10.85 9.55 12.11
C GLN A 21 -11.99 8.55 12.21
N VAL A 22 -12.88 8.55 11.21
CA VAL A 22 -14.06 7.69 11.18
C VAL A 22 -13.94 6.74 10.01
N VAL A 23 -14.30 5.47 10.19
CA VAL A 23 -14.34 4.47 9.12
C VAL A 23 -15.73 3.87 8.97
N GLY A 24 -16.00 3.31 7.80
CA GLY A 24 -17.28 2.66 7.51
C GLY A 24 -17.39 2.18 6.07
N THR A 25 -18.61 2.18 5.57
CA THR A 25 -18.95 1.86 4.18
C THR A 25 -19.77 2.99 3.55
N SER A 26 -19.56 3.23 2.26
CA SER A 26 -20.38 4.13 1.47
C SER A 26 -20.60 3.58 0.07
N GLY A 27 -21.81 3.76 -0.46
CA GLY A 27 -22.08 3.49 -1.86
C GLY A 27 -21.32 4.48 -2.75
N ALA A 28 -20.43 3.96 -3.58
CA ALA A 28 -19.76 4.71 -4.62
C ALA A 28 -20.74 5.06 -5.75
N ALA A 29 -20.36 6.00 -6.63
CA ALA A 29 -21.18 6.41 -7.77
C ALA A 29 -21.53 5.26 -8.74
N THR A 30 -20.72 4.19 -8.75
CA THR A 30 -20.96 2.96 -9.53
C THR A 30 -22.06 2.08 -8.95
N GLY A 31 -22.49 2.33 -7.71
CA GLY A 31 -23.41 1.49 -6.94
C GLY A 31 -22.73 0.41 -6.10
N ALA A 32 -21.41 0.23 -6.23
CA ALA A 32 -20.64 -0.67 -5.37
C ALA A 32 -20.45 -0.06 -3.97
N ALA A 33 -20.41 -0.89 -2.93
CA ALA A 33 -20.11 -0.45 -1.57
C ALA A 33 -18.60 -0.44 -1.36
N HIS A 34 -18.05 0.72 -0.98
CA HIS A 34 -16.61 0.90 -0.77
C HIS A 34 -16.33 1.27 0.68
N ALA A 35 -15.21 0.77 1.20
CA ALA A 35 -14.71 1.16 2.51
C ALA A 35 -14.22 2.62 2.46
N PHE A 36 -14.58 3.43 3.46
CA PHE A 36 -14.10 4.82 3.54
C PHE A 36 -13.34 5.08 4.84
N ILE A 37 -12.48 6.11 4.80
CA ILE A 37 -11.99 6.85 5.96
C ILE A 37 -12.41 8.31 5.84
N TRP A 38 -12.85 8.91 6.93
CA TRP A 38 -13.17 10.31 7.04
C TRP A 38 -12.28 10.97 8.09
N ASP A 39 -11.79 12.17 7.80
CA ASP A 39 -11.20 13.05 8.79
C ASP A 39 -11.58 14.51 8.54
N LYS A 40 -11.29 15.38 9.52
CA LYS A 40 -11.66 16.80 9.47
C LYS A 40 -10.99 17.60 8.35
N ILE A 41 -9.88 17.12 7.82
CA ILE A 41 -9.02 17.79 6.83
C ILE A 41 -9.39 17.30 5.43
N SER A 42 -9.47 15.98 5.25
CA SER A 42 -9.63 15.33 3.95
C SER A 42 -11.10 15.11 3.56
N GLY A 43 -12.03 15.16 4.53
CA GLY A 43 -13.40 14.71 4.30
C GLY A 43 -13.45 13.19 4.12
N MET A 44 -14.51 12.69 3.47
CA MET A 44 -14.66 11.25 3.19
C MET A 44 -13.78 10.87 2.01
N VAL A 45 -12.94 9.87 2.20
CA VAL A 45 -12.02 9.34 1.20
C VAL A 45 -12.24 7.84 1.06
N ASP A 46 -12.34 7.39 -0.18
CA ASP A 46 -12.40 5.98 -0.53
C ASP A 46 -11.06 5.29 -0.25
N LEU A 47 -11.07 4.23 0.57
CA LEU A 47 -9.87 3.49 0.94
C LEU A 47 -9.28 2.70 -0.25
N ASN A 48 -10.08 2.38 -1.27
CA ASN A 48 -9.61 1.73 -2.49
C ASN A 48 -8.61 2.60 -3.27
N ASN A 49 -8.60 3.92 -3.07
CA ASN A 49 -7.60 4.82 -3.66
C ASN A 49 -6.18 4.60 -3.10
N PHE A 50 -6.05 3.92 -1.96
CA PHE A 50 -4.76 3.68 -1.29
C PHE A 50 -4.25 2.25 -1.45
N VAL A 51 -5.10 1.33 -1.93
CA VAL A 51 -4.70 -0.03 -2.23
C VAL A 51 -4.05 -0.05 -3.61
N ARG A 52 -2.72 -0.22 -3.65
CA ARG A 52 -2.00 -0.34 -4.92
C ARG A 52 -2.37 -1.66 -5.58
N SER A 53 -2.60 -1.63 -6.89
CA SER A 53 -3.08 -2.71 -7.76
C SER A 53 -2.21 -3.97 -7.87
N LEU A 54 -1.28 -4.21 -6.94
CA LEU A 54 -0.46 -5.42 -6.90
C LEU A 54 -1.20 -6.61 -6.28
N GLU A 55 -2.27 -6.34 -5.55
CA GLU A 55 -3.15 -7.32 -4.93
C GLU A 55 -4.57 -6.88 -5.30
N GLU A 56 -5.36 -7.74 -5.96
CA GLU A 56 -6.69 -7.44 -6.53
C GLU A 56 -7.76 -7.22 -5.45
N TRP A 57 -7.43 -6.45 -4.41
CA TRP A 57 -8.31 -6.08 -3.32
C TRP A 57 -9.29 -5.00 -3.75
N GLU A 58 -10.57 -5.28 -3.56
CA GLU A 58 -11.66 -4.29 -3.53
C GLU A 58 -12.19 -4.23 -2.09
N LEU A 59 -11.83 -3.17 -1.35
CA LEU A 59 -12.26 -2.97 0.03
C LEU A 59 -13.71 -2.52 0.06
N VAL A 60 -14.58 -3.37 0.61
CA VAL A 60 -16.02 -3.16 0.64
C VAL A 60 -16.46 -2.38 1.88
N ALA A 61 -15.87 -2.72 3.04
CA ALA A 61 -16.21 -2.03 4.27
C ALA A 61 -15.11 -2.08 5.33
N ALA A 62 -14.92 -0.96 6.03
CA ALA A 62 -14.02 -0.86 7.18
C ALA A 62 -14.86 -0.87 8.47
N THR A 63 -14.66 -1.90 9.29
CA THR A 63 -15.49 -2.16 10.48
C THR A 63 -14.96 -1.51 11.74
N ASP A 64 -13.65 -1.29 11.85
CA ASP A 64 -13.06 -0.63 13.00
C ASP A 64 -11.72 0.04 12.66
N ILE A 65 -11.32 1.01 13.49
CA ILE A 65 -10.04 1.72 13.41
C ILE A 65 -9.47 1.91 14.81
N ASN A 66 -8.19 1.61 15.00
CA ASN A 66 -7.51 1.84 16.28
C ASN A 66 -6.75 3.17 16.32
N GLU A 67 -6.17 3.49 17.48
CA GLU A 67 -5.42 4.73 17.72
C GLU A 67 -4.13 4.85 16.88
N ASN A 68 -3.59 3.73 16.42
CA ASN A 68 -2.45 3.70 15.51
C ASN A 68 -2.86 3.96 14.05
N GLY A 69 -4.14 4.14 13.77
CA GLY A 69 -4.68 4.32 12.41
C GLY A 69 -4.70 3.03 11.61
N GLN A 70 -4.63 1.86 12.28
CA GLN A 70 -4.83 0.57 11.63
C GLN A 70 -6.33 0.33 11.49
N ILE A 71 -6.74 -0.13 10.31
CA ILE A 71 -8.15 -0.32 9.95
C ILE A 71 -8.37 -1.80 9.67
N VAL A 72 -9.43 -2.38 10.23
CA VAL A 72 -9.87 -3.73 9.90
C VAL A 72 -11.19 -3.67 9.15
N GLY A 73 -11.48 -4.71 8.38
CA GLY A 73 -12.71 -4.78 7.60
C GLY A 73 -12.76 -6.01 6.74
N TYR A 74 -13.59 -5.96 5.70
CA TYR A 74 -13.67 -7.00 4.68
C TYR A 74 -13.73 -6.40 3.28
N GLY A 75 -13.20 -7.16 2.33
CA GLY A 75 -13.14 -6.80 0.91
C GLY A 75 -13.10 -8.05 0.05
N LEU A 76 -13.14 -7.86 -1.26
CA LEU A 76 -12.96 -8.93 -2.22
C LEU A 76 -11.48 -9.02 -2.57
N LEU A 77 -10.90 -10.22 -2.47
CA LEU A 77 -9.58 -10.57 -3.01
C LEU A 77 -9.82 -11.61 -4.09
N ASP A 78 -9.47 -11.30 -5.34
CA ASP A 78 -9.76 -12.12 -6.52
C ASP A 78 -11.26 -12.51 -6.61
N GLY A 79 -12.15 -11.60 -6.19
CA GLY A 79 -13.60 -11.80 -6.16
C GLY A 79 -14.12 -12.63 -4.97
N ILE A 80 -13.27 -13.09 -4.06
CA ILE A 80 -13.67 -13.83 -2.85
C ILE A 80 -13.66 -12.89 -1.65
N LEU A 81 -14.67 -12.97 -0.78
CA LEU A 81 -14.75 -12.15 0.42
C LEU A 81 -13.72 -12.57 1.48
N HIS A 82 -12.83 -11.66 1.84
CA HIS A 82 -11.80 -11.86 2.85
C HIS A 82 -11.80 -10.72 3.87
N GLY A 83 -11.36 -11.02 5.09
CA GLY A 83 -11.04 -9.99 6.08
C GLY A 83 -9.70 -9.33 5.75
N PHE A 84 -9.57 -8.02 5.95
CA PHE A 84 -8.31 -7.30 5.77
C PHE A 84 -7.89 -6.57 7.05
N LEU A 85 -6.58 -6.32 7.14
CA LEU A 85 -5.95 -5.35 8.03
C LEU A 85 -5.18 -4.36 7.16
N LEU A 86 -5.59 -3.10 7.16
CA LEU A 86 -4.91 -2.01 6.47
C LEU A 86 -4.09 -1.23 7.49
N SER A 87 -2.78 -1.19 7.27
CA SER A 87 -1.83 -0.37 8.02
C SER A 87 -1.08 0.55 7.07
N GLN A 88 -0.67 1.72 7.55
CA GLN A 88 0.22 2.58 6.78
C GLN A 88 1.49 1.78 6.45
N SER A 89 1.84 1.69 5.16
CA SER A 89 3.08 1.03 4.76
C SER A 89 4.26 1.80 5.35
N SER A 90 4.96 1.17 6.29
CA SER A 90 6.24 1.65 6.80
C SER A 90 7.40 1.23 5.91
N GLU A 91 7.16 0.44 4.86
CA GLU A 91 8.22 0.08 3.92
C GLU A 91 8.52 1.27 3.01
N PRO A 92 9.80 1.72 2.93
CA PRO A 92 10.20 2.64 1.88
C PRO A 92 9.84 1.99 0.53
N PRO A 93 9.38 2.77 -0.46
CA PRO A 93 9.13 2.24 -1.80
C PRO A 93 10.37 1.44 -2.20
N ASN A 94 10.20 0.14 -2.48
CA ASN A 94 11.29 -0.74 -2.86
C ASN A 94 12.14 0.00 -3.91
N PRO A 95 13.41 0.35 -3.62
CA PRO A 95 14.20 1.08 -4.58
C PRO A 95 14.38 0.16 -5.77
N THR A 96 13.65 0.43 -6.85
CA THR A 96 13.97 -0.16 -8.16
C THR A 96 15.45 0.06 -8.35
N PRO A 97 16.27 -0.99 -8.60
CA PRO A 97 17.70 -0.80 -8.81
C PRO A 97 17.87 0.23 -9.91
N GLU A 98 18.43 1.39 -9.57
CA GLU A 98 18.72 2.37 -10.61
C GLU A 98 19.68 1.72 -11.61
N PRO A 99 19.55 1.99 -12.92
CA PRO A 99 20.46 1.47 -13.93
C PRO A 99 21.95 1.69 -13.58
N ALA A 100 22.26 2.72 -12.80
CA ALA A 100 23.59 2.98 -12.26
C ALA A 100 24.10 1.86 -11.31
N THR A 101 23.24 1.28 -10.46
CA THR A 101 23.61 0.20 -9.53
C THR A 101 23.90 -1.10 -10.27
N MET A 102 23.17 -1.41 -11.35
CA MET A 102 23.50 -2.53 -12.22
C MET A 102 24.81 -2.30 -12.99
N THR A 103 25.07 -1.06 -13.42
CA THR A 103 26.30 -0.69 -14.15
C THR A 103 27.53 -0.80 -13.24
N LEU A 104 27.46 -0.34 -11.99
CA LEU A 104 28.54 -0.48 -11.02
C LEU A 104 28.85 -1.96 -10.68
N MET A 105 27.83 -2.81 -10.55
CA MET A 105 28.01 -4.25 -10.37
C MET A 105 28.71 -4.90 -11.57
N GLY A 106 28.35 -4.49 -12.79
CA GLY A 106 28.98 -4.96 -14.02
C GLY A 106 30.46 -4.55 -14.13
N VAL A 107 30.80 -3.30 -13.82
CA VAL A 107 32.19 -2.80 -13.87
C VAL A 107 33.07 -3.47 -12.80
N GLY A 108 32.54 -3.69 -11.59
CA GLY A 108 33.25 -4.36 -10.50
C GLY A 108 33.68 -5.80 -10.85
N LEU A 109 32.81 -6.57 -11.50
CA LEU A 109 33.10 -7.95 -11.91
C LEU A 109 34.15 -8.01 -13.04
N ILE A 110 34.14 -7.06 -13.98
CA ILE A 110 35.15 -6.98 -15.04
C ILE A 110 36.54 -6.64 -14.45
N ALA A 111 36.61 -5.66 -13.52
CA ALA A 111 37.87 -5.29 -12.87
C ALA A 111 38.50 -6.47 -12.11
N LEU A 112 37.70 -7.22 -11.34
CA LEU A 112 38.15 -8.42 -10.63
C LEU A 112 38.62 -9.53 -11.58
N GLY A 113 37.93 -9.72 -12.70
CA GLY A 113 38.32 -10.70 -13.73
C GLY A 113 39.65 -10.36 -14.41
N VAL A 114 39.94 -9.08 -14.67
CA VAL A 114 41.19 -8.63 -15.29
C VAL A 114 42.36 -8.69 -14.30
N LEU A 115 42.14 -8.31 -13.03
CA LEU A 115 43.14 -8.43 -11.97
C LEU A 115 43.50 -9.90 -11.71
N GLY A 116 42.51 -10.79 -11.61
CA GLY A 116 42.72 -12.23 -11.41
C GLY A 116 43.53 -12.91 -12.53
N ARG A 117 43.43 -12.41 -13.77
CA ARG A 117 44.23 -12.91 -14.91
C ARG A 117 45.70 -12.52 -14.83
N LYS A 118 46.03 -11.34 -14.29
CA LYS A 118 47.42 -10.87 -14.15
C LYS A 118 48.21 -11.64 -13.08
N PHE A 119 47.54 -12.12 -12.03
CA PHE A 119 48.22 -12.90 -10.97
C PHE A 119 48.56 -14.35 -11.38
N LYS A 120 47.84 -14.93 -12.36
CA LYS A 120 48.14 -16.29 -12.84
C LYS A 120 49.34 -16.35 -13.80
N ALA A 121 49.70 -15.24 -14.44
CA ALA A 121 50.79 -15.17 -15.42
C ALA A 121 52.20 -15.07 -14.80
N ASN A 122 52.32 -14.80 -13.49
CA ASN A 122 53.62 -14.61 -12.81
C ASN A 122 54.07 -15.82 -11.97
N LYS A 123 53.60 -17.03 -12.27
CA LYS A 123 54.09 -18.28 -11.64
C LYS A 123 54.43 -19.33 -12.70
N THR A 124 55.52 -19.11 -13.44
CA THR A 124 56.35 -20.15 -14.05
C THR A 124 57.73 -19.57 -14.32
N LEU A 125 58.76 -20.29 -13.88
CA LEU A 125 60.17 -20.11 -14.26
C LEU A 125 60.34 -20.22 -15.78
#